data_AF-A0A3P6QRV9-F1
#
_entry.id   AF-A0A3P6QRV9-F1
#
_cell.length_a   1.000
_cell.length_b   1.000
_cell.length_c   1.000
_cell.angle_alpha   90.00
_cell.angle_beta   90.00
_cell.angle_gamma   90.00
#
_symmetry.space_group_name_H-M   'P 1'
#
loop_
_entity.id
_entity.type
_entity.pdbx_description
1 polymer ?
#
loop_
_entity_poly.entity_id
_entity_poly.type
_entity_poly.pdbx_seq_one_letter_code
_entity_poly.pdbx_strand_id
1 'polypeptide(L)'
;MLFTYIFISNLIFLAHAFFTKHFAEFLERDYGTKFKDLLQRSDLGGVGSFGGKTYDEEVLVHDPVVFVHGVSDVAGLRMQAVANRYK
;
A
#
# COMPACT_ATOMS: atom_id res chain seq x y z
N MET A 1 31.30 11.68 -1.18
CA MET A 1 30.23 12.64 -1.48
C MET A 1 29.11 12.00 -2.31
N LEU A 2 29.32 11.59 -3.57
CA LEU A 2 28.27 10.94 -4.38
C LEU A 2 27.73 9.63 -3.76
N PHE A 3 28.61 8.75 -3.31
CA PHE A 3 28.22 7.51 -2.62
C PHE A 3 27.44 7.76 -1.33
N THR A 4 27.76 8.84 -0.63
CA THR A 4 27.08 9.27 0.60
C THR A 4 25.67 9.78 0.28
N TYR A 5 25.51 10.54 -0.81
CA TYR A 5 24.20 11.00 -1.29
C TYR A 5 23.33 9.83 -1.78
N ILE A 6 23.89 8.85 -2.50
CA ILE A 6 23.19 7.64 -2.92
C ILE A 6 22.76 6.81 -1.70
N PHE A 7 23.65 6.64 -0.72
CA PHE A 7 23.33 5.90 0.50
C PHE A 7 22.22 6.57 1.32
N ILE A 8 22.28 7.90 1.47
CA ILE A 8 21.24 8.68 2.16
C ILE A 8 19.91 8.66 1.38
N SER A 9 19.93 8.75 0.04
CA SER A 9 18.69 8.69 -0.76
C SER A 9 18.02 7.32 -0.70
N ASN A 10 18.80 6.24 -0.65
CA ASN A 10 18.27 4.87 -0.50
C ASN A 10 17.72 4.62 0.92
N LEU A 11 18.25 5.28 1.95
CA LEU A 11 17.75 5.16 3.33
C LEU A 11 16.36 5.81 3.51
N ILE A 12 16.06 6.86 2.74
CA ILE A 12 14.76 7.56 2.78
C ILE A 12 13.66 6.78 2.06
N PHE A 13 14.04 5.85 1.17
CA PHE A 13 13.12 4.96 0.43
C PHE A 13 12.81 3.66 1.18
N LEU A 14 12.71 3.71 2.52
CA LEU A 14 12.02 2.65 3.27
C LEU A 14 10.55 2.65 2.82
N ALA A 15 10.24 1.78 1.86
CA ALA A 15 8.90 1.62 1.29
C ALA A 15 7.93 1.25 2.41
N HIS A 16 7.27 2.27 2.90
CA HIS A 16 6.26 2.25 3.92
C HIS A 16 4.97 1.73 3.26
N ALA A 17 4.47 0.54 3.64
CA ALA A 17 3.15 0.09 3.18
C ALA A 17 2.07 0.79 3.99
N PHE A 18 1.65 1.91 3.44
CA PHE A 18 0.51 2.66 3.93
C PHE A 18 -0.52 2.74 2.82
N PHE A 19 -1.79 2.78 3.22
CA PHE A 19 -2.83 3.20 2.32
C PHE A 19 -2.53 4.63 1.85
N THR A 20 -3.00 4.98 0.65
CA THR A 20 -2.92 6.37 0.24
C THR A 20 -3.77 7.23 1.17
N LYS A 21 -3.45 8.53 1.27
CA LYS A 21 -4.17 9.48 2.11
C LYS A 21 -5.70 9.34 1.96
N HIS A 22 -6.18 9.29 0.72
CA HIS A 22 -7.59 9.16 0.39
C HIS A 22 -8.27 7.94 1.03
N PHE A 23 -7.64 6.77 0.94
CA PHE A 23 -8.24 5.54 1.45
C PHE A 23 -8.04 5.41 2.97
N ALA A 24 -6.92 5.89 3.49
CA ALA A 24 -6.70 6.01 4.93
C ALA A 24 -7.78 6.90 5.58
N GLU A 25 -8.04 8.07 5.01
CA GLU A 25 -9.07 9.01 5.51
C GLU A 25 -10.48 8.42 5.42
N PHE A 26 -10.81 7.71 4.33
CA PHE A 26 -12.07 6.97 4.23
C PHE A 26 -12.22 5.94 5.37
N LEU A 27 -11.20 5.09 5.58
CA LEU A 27 -11.24 4.07 6.62
C LEU A 27 -11.33 4.69 8.02
N GLU A 28 -10.57 5.75 8.28
CA GLU A 28 -10.60 6.46 9.56
C GLU A 28 -11.95 7.11 9.83
N ARG A 29 -12.50 7.82 8.84
CA ARG A 29 -13.78 8.51 8.96
C ARG A 29 -14.93 7.53 9.22
N ASP A 30 -14.95 6.42 8.49
CA ASP A 30 -16.12 5.54 8.45
C ASP A 30 -16.01 4.34 9.43
N TYR A 31 -14.79 3.95 9.82
CA TYR A 31 -14.54 2.76 10.65
C TYR A 31 -13.56 3.00 11.82
N GLY A 32 -12.91 4.17 11.86
CA GLY A 32 -11.97 4.55 12.92
C GLY A 32 -10.52 4.10 12.68
N THR A 33 -9.59 4.80 13.32
CA THR A 33 -8.14 4.59 13.17
C THR A 33 -7.68 3.17 13.48
N LYS A 34 -8.26 2.53 14.50
CA LYS A 34 -7.92 1.14 14.86
C LYS A 34 -8.21 0.17 13.72
N PHE A 35 -9.31 0.38 12.99
CA PHE A 35 -9.68 -0.48 11.87
C PHE A 35 -8.76 -0.24 10.66
N LYS A 36 -8.44 1.03 10.37
CA LYS A 36 -7.44 1.37 9.36
C LYS A 36 -6.09 0.72 9.66
N ASP A 37 -5.58 0.84 10.88
CA ASP A 37 -4.29 0.26 11.28
C ASP A 37 -4.28 -1.27 11.19
N LEU A 38 -5.40 -1.90 11.60
CA LEU A 38 -5.59 -3.36 11.49
C LEU A 38 -5.49 -3.83 10.04
N LEU A 39 -6.15 -3.13 9.11
CA LEU A 39 -6.14 -3.50 7.69
C LEU A 39 -4.81 -3.17 7.02
N GLN A 40 -4.20 -2.04 7.35
CA GLN A 40 -2.99 -1.55 6.68
C GLN A 40 -1.79 -2.47 6.92
N ARG A 41 -1.69 -3.05 8.13
CA ARG A 41 -0.58 -3.94 8.51
C ARG A 41 0.79 -3.30 8.23
N SER A 42 1.01 -2.09 8.77
CA SER A 42 2.29 -1.36 8.62
C SER A 42 3.49 -2.12 9.19
N ASP A 43 3.25 -3.08 10.09
CA ASP A 43 4.24 -4.03 10.61
C ASP A 43 4.88 -4.91 9.52
N LEU A 44 4.20 -5.11 8.38
CA LEU A 44 4.68 -5.92 7.26
C LEU A 44 5.62 -5.17 6.30
N GLY A 45 5.87 -3.87 6.51
CA GLY A 45 6.66 -3.06 5.58
C GLY A 45 6.08 -3.07 4.16
N GLY A 46 6.87 -2.82 3.13
CA GLY A 46 6.41 -2.62 1.73
C GLY A 46 5.59 -3.74 1.06
N VAL A 47 5.32 -4.85 1.75
CA VAL A 47 4.47 -5.95 1.27
C VAL A 47 3.10 -6.02 1.97
N GLY A 48 2.81 -5.09 2.89
CA GLY A 48 1.52 -4.96 3.57
C GLY A 48 0.35 -4.61 2.65
N SER A 49 -0.76 -4.19 3.25
CA SER A 49 -1.93 -3.76 2.49
C SER A 49 -1.69 -2.41 1.82
N PHE A 50 -2.35 -2.20 0.68
CA PHE A 50 -2.20 -1.03 -0.16
C PHE A 50 -3.54 -0.67 -0.80
N GLY A 51 -3.64 0.54 -1.36
CA GLY A 51 -4.81 0.97 -2.12
C GLY A 51 -5.22 2.42 -1.84
N GLY A 52 -6.11 2.91 -2.70
CA GLY A 52 -6.60 4.28 -2.72
C GLY A 52 -6.04 5.10 -3.87
N LYS A 53 -6.58 6.31 -4.03
CA LYS A 53 -6.14 7.25 -5.06
C LYS A 53 -4.76 7.82 -4.75
N THR A 54 -3.95 7.97 -5.78
CA THR A 54 -2.63 8.61 -5.75
C THR A 54 -2.76 10.13 -5.60
N TYR A 55 -3.74 10.75 -6.26
CA TYR A 55 -4.02 12.19 -6.22
C TYR A 55 -5.54 12.46 -6.32
N ASP A 56 -5.95 13.65 -5.91
CA ASP A 56 -7.36 14.02 -5.69
C ASP A 56 -8.19 13.92 -6.98
N GLU A 57 -7.62 14.35 -8.10
CA GLU A 57 -8.25 14.38 -9.43
C GLU A 57 -8.24 13.03 -10.15
N GLU A 58 -7.72 11.96 -9.53
CA GLU A 58 -7.67 10.64 -10.14
C GLU A 58 -9.09 10.13 -10.45
N VAL A 59 -9.36 9.88 -11.73
CA VAL A 59 -10.61 9.33 -12.24
C VAL A 59 -10.50 7.81 -12.33
N LEU A 60 -11.38 7.10 -11.63
CA LEU A 60 -11.44 5.64 -11.67
C LEU A 60 -12.09 5.19 -12.99
N VAL A 61 -11.29 4.58 -13.87
CA VAL A 61 -11.74 4.07 -15.18
C VAL A 61 -12.02 2.57 -15.19
N HIS A 62 -11.65 1.87 -14.12
CA HIS A 62 -11.79 0.43 -13.97
C HIS A 62 -12.48 0.10 -12.65
N ASP A 63 -13.15 -1.06 -12.61
CA ASP A 63 -13.76 -1.54 -11.37
C ASP A 63 -12.68 -1.84 -10.32
N PRO A 64 -12.90 -1.42 -9.06
CA PRO A 64 -11.95 -1.66 -7.99
C PRO A 64 -11.84 -3.16 -7.69
N VAL A 65 -10.60 -3.63 -7.54
CA VAL A 65 -10.30 -5.02 -7.18
C VAL A 65 -9.80 -5.08 -5.74
N VAL A 66 -10.37 -5.98 -4.95
CA VAL A 66 -9.97 -6.23 -3.56
C VAL A 66 -9.23 -7.56 -3.48
N PHE A 67 -7.97 -7.53 -3.01
CA PHE A 67 -7.20 -8.74 -2.74
C PHE A 67 -7.40 -9.17 -1.29
N VAL A 68 -8.04 -10.33 -1.11
CA VAL A 68 -8.16 -10.99 0.20
C VAL A 68 -7.10 -12.08 0.30
N HIS A 69 -6.32 -12.06 1.38
CA HIS A 69 -5.23 -13.02 1.62
C HIS A 69 -5.42 -13.78 2.93
N GLY A 70 -4.82 -14.97 3.00
CA GLY A 70 -4.81 -15.80 4.21
C GLY A 70 -3.67 -15.46 5.17
N VAL A 71 -3.58 -16.23 6.26
CA VAL A 71 -2.62 -16.04 7.36
C VAL A 71 -1.16 -16.16 6.91
N SER A 72 -0.87 -16.99 5.91
CA SER A 72 0.48 -17.27 5.42
C SER A 72 0.88 -16.43 4.20
N ASP A 73 0.21 -15.31 3.96
CA ASP A 73 0.49 -14.42 2.82
C ASP A 73 0.16 -12.96 3.15
N VAL A 74 0.46 -12.08 2.21
CA VAL A 74 0.29 -10.62 2.30
C VAL A 74 -0.29 -10.06 1.00
N ALA A 75 -1.11 -9.02 1.12
CA ALA A 75 -1.81 -8.43 -0.02
C ALA A 75 -0.85 -7.98 -1.14
N GLY A 76 0.27 -7.34 -0.78
CA GLY A 76 1.25 -6.84 -1.75
C GLY A 76 1.81 -7.92 -2.66
N LEU A 77 2.16 -9.08 -2.11
CA LEU A 77 2.69 -10.21 -2.90
C LEU A 77 1.61 -10.87 -3.75
N ARG A 78 0.38 -10.99 -3.25
CA ARG A 78 -0.75 -11.55 -4.03
C ARG A 78 -1.06 -10.72 -5.26
N MET A 79 -1.09 -9.40 -5.12
CA MET A 79 -1.31 -8.50 -6.26
C MET A 79 -0.18 -8.60 -7.29
N GLN A 80 1.09 -8.62 -6.84
CA GLN A 80 2.23 -8.79 -7.76
C GLN A 80 2.17 -10.12 -8.51
N ALA A 81 1.82 -11.21 -7.83
CA ALA A 81 1.69 -12.53 -8.45
C ALA A 81 0.59 -12.55 -9.53
N VAL A 82 -0.57 -11.93 -9.26
CA VAL A 82 -1.66 -11.79 -10.23
C VAL A 82 -1.23 -10.94 -11.41
N ALA A 83 -0.62 -9.78 -11.17
CA ALA A 83 -0.12 -8.91 -12.23
C ALA A 83 0.88 -9.64 -13.14
N ASN A 84 1.81 -10.41 -12.58
CA ASN A 84 2.80 -11.16 -13.36
C ASN A 84 2.19 -12.32 -14.16
N ARG A 85 1.05 -12.87 -13.74
CA ARG A 85 0.36 -13.95 -14.45
C ARG A 85 -0.37 -13.49 -15.70
N TYR A 86 -0.84 -12.24 -15.72
CA TYR A 86 -1.63 -11.66 -16.81
C TYR A 86 -0.86 -10.61 -17.62
N LYS A 87 0.46 -10.52 -17.43
CA LYS A 87 1.36 -9.73 -18.28
C LYS A 87 1.54 -10.37 -19.66
#